data_AF-A0A1I8BRQ9-F1
#
_entry.id   AF-A0A1I8BRQ9-F1
#
_cell.length_a   1.000
_cell.length_b   1.000
_cell.length_c   1.000
_cell.angle_alpha   90.00
_cell.angle_beta   90.00
_cell.angle_gamma   90.00
#
_symmetry.space_group_name_H-M   'P 1'
#
loop_
_entity.id
_entity.type
_entity.pdbx_description
1 polymer ?
#
loop_
_entity_poly.entity_id
_entity_poly.type
_entity_poly.pdbx_seq_one_letter_code
_entity_poly.pdbx_strand_id
1 'polypeptide(L)'
;MIQLRRFSTSLVRSVVLPIKQVSLKNIVLSTKQPLPATPKRHIKTSLKCLKNRHAASASNEMWLASSNQLKIFLRTYELDVESYSMKNEVVKYLIKHYAPNKEELRKSWKNSYALHLNGYEDELDLYSIHALMLDSYKFCNIIFDIKQQNLFNKQKLLEDWKGGLDRQVLPFIFIFL
;
A
#
# COMPACT_ATOMS: atom_id res chain seq x y z
N MET A 1 37.12 14.34 -7.95
CA MET A 1 36.68 14.55 -6.55
C MET A 1 35.19 14.82 -6.57
N ILE A 2 34.36 13.81 -6.38
CA ILE A 2 32.89 13.94 -6.42
C ILE A 2 32.42 14.06 -4.97
N GLN A 3 31.82 15.20 -4.63
CA GLN A 3 31.23 15.41 -3.30
C GLN A 3 30.04 14.47 -3.11
N LEU A 4 30.22 13.48 -2.23
CA LEU A 4 29.13 12.67 -1.70
C LEU A 4 28.19 13.58 -0.91
N ARG A 5 26.97 13.78 -1.43
CA ARG A 5 25.89 14.40 -0.66
C ARG A 5 25.62 13.52 0.56
N ARG A 6 25.92 14.06 1.74
CA ARG A 6 25.61 13.46 3.04
C ARG A 6 24.12 13.14 3.09
N PHE A 7 23.78 11.87 3.28
CA PHE A 7 22.45 11.46 3.68
C PHE A 7 22.10 12.19 4.98
N SER A 8 21.01 12.95 4.96
CA SER A 8 20.43 13.51 6.17
C SER A 8 19.96 12.35 7.05
N THR A 9 20.71 12.07 8.10
CA THR A 9 20.34 11.14 9.17
C THR A 9 19.34 11.79 10.12
N SER A 10 18.26 12.38 9.61
CA SER A 10 17.08 12.56 10.44
C SER A 10 16.41 11.20 10.59
N LEU A 11 16.98 10.39 11.48
CA LEU A 11 16.24 9.35 12.20
C LEU A 11 15.11 10.07 12.96
N VAL A 12 14.04 10.39 12.22
CA VAL A 12 12.74 10.62 12.82
C VAL A 12 12.46 9.31 13.54
N ARG A 13 12.62 9.29 14.86
CA ARG A 13 12.23 8.18 15.73
C ARG A 13 10.79 7.82 15.36
N SER A 14 10.63 6.84 14.46
CA SER A 14 9.34 6.49 13.93
C SER A 14 8.64 5.75 15.05
N VAL A 15 7.66 6.40 15.67
CA VAL A 15 6.71 5.73 16.56
C VAL A 15 6.18 4.52 15.79
N VAL A 16 6.43 3.32 16.30
CA VAL A 16 5.93 2.07 15.71
C VAL A 16 4.40 2.17 15.72
N LEU A 17 3.81 2.46 14.56
CA LEU A 17 2.37 2.51 14.43
C LEU A 17 1.87 1.07 14.31
N PRO A 18 0.96 0.62 15.19
CA PRO A 18 0.43 -0.72 15.09
C PRO A 18 -0.32 -0.88 13.76
N ILE A 19 0.09 -1.86 12.95
CA ILE A 19 -0.72 -2.35 11.83
C ILE A 19 -2.00 -2.95 12.43
N LYS A 20 -3.15 -2.40 12.05
CA LYS A 20 -4.47 -2.82 12.54
C LYS A 20 -5.25 -3.47 11.41
N GLN A 21 -6.00 -4.52 11.73
CA GLN A 21 -6.98 -5.09 10.83
C GLN A 21 -7.97 -4.00 10.43
N VAL A 22 -8.35 -3.97 9.15
CA VAL A 22 -9.41 -3.06 8.71
C VAL A 22 -10.71 -3.85 8.64
N SER A 23 -11.77 -3.35 9.28
CA SER A 23 -13.11 -3.96 9.25
C SER A 23 -14.10 -3.02 8.58
N LEU A 24 -15.01 -3.61 7.78
CA LEU A 24 -16.14 -2.95 7.15
C LEU A 24 -17.38 -2.86 8.07
N LYS A 25 -17.48 -3.66 9.15
CA LYS A 25 -18.66 -3.70 10.03
C LYS A 25 -18.55 -2.72 11.21
N ASN A 26 -19.66 -2.02 11.48
CA ASN A 26 -19.91 -1.04 12.55
C ASN A 26 -18.96 0.17 12.57
N ILE A 27 -19.32 1.18 11.79
CA ILE A 27 -18.58 2.44 11.66
C ILE A 27 -19.44 3.59 12.18
N VAL A 28 -19.37 3.82 13.49
CA VAL A 28 -19.87 5.07 14.09
C VAL A 28 -18.85 6.18 13.80
N LEU A 29 -19.31 7.27 13.21
CA LEU A 29 -18.55 8.49 12.97
C LEU A 29 -18.39 9.25 14.29
N SER A 30 -17.33 8.96 15.04
CA SER A 30 -16.91 9.81 16.16
C SER A 30 -16.02 10.92 15.63
N THR A 31 -16.60 12.11 15.46
CA THR A 31 -15.88 13.37 15.23
C THR A 31 -15.30 13.87 16.54
N LYS A 32 -14.02 13.61 16.81
CA LYS A 32 -13.15 14.45 17.67
C LYS A 32 -11.71 13.91 17.59
N GLN A 33 -10.78 14.82 17.30
CA GLN A 33 -9.33 14.69 17.08
C GLN A 33 -8.85 14.22 15.69
N PRO A 34 -7.87 14.94 15.07
CA PRO A 34 -7.20 14.49 13.86
C PRO A 34 -6.22 13.38 14.22
N LEU A 35 -6.73 12.16 14.33
CA LEU A 35 -5.88 10.97 14.31
C LEU A 35 -5.07 11.00 13.00
N PRO A 36 -3.78 10.59 13.01
CA PRO A 36 -3.01 10.39 11.78
C PRO A 36 -3.84 9.53 10.82
N ALA A 37 -3.79 9.84 9.52
CA ALA A 37 -4.69 9.23 8.54
C ALA A 37 -4.44 7.71 8.43
N THR A 38 -5.13 6.94 9.28
CA THR A 38 -5.02 5.49 9.31
C THR A 38 -5.63 4.90 8.04
N PRO A 39 -5.17 3.72 7.58
CA PRO A 39 -5.83 3.01 6.47
C PRO A 39 -7.35 2.89 6.64
N LYS A 40 -7.81 2.67 7.88
CA LYS A 40 -9.23 2.64 8.24
C LYS A 40 -9.95 3.98 7.97
N ARG A 41 -9.31 5.13 8.22
CA ARG A 41 -9.91 6.44 7.95
C ARG A 41 -10.10 6.65 6.45
N HIS A 42 -9.08 6.31 5.66
CA HIS A 42 -9.16 6.40 4.19
C HIS A 42 -10.26 5.50 3.61
N ILE A 43 -10.41 4.26 4.11
CA ILE A 43 -11.51 3.37 3.71
C ILE A 43 -12.88 3.99 4.04
N LYS A 44 -13.03 4.63 5.21
CA LYS A 44 -14.27 5.35 5.54
C LYS A 44 -14.55 6.51 4.59
N THR A 45 -13.54 7.32 4.28
CA THR A 45 -13.67 8.44 3.36
C THR A 45 -14.01 7.95 1.95
N SER A 46 -13.34 6.91 1.48
CA SER A 46 -13.60 6.28 0.18
C SER A 46 -15.05 5.83 0.05
N LEU A 47 -15.58 5.12 1.05
CA LEU A 47 -17.00 4.72 1.09
C LEU A 47 -17.96 5.91 1.08
N LYS A 48 -17.62 7.02 1.74
CA LYS A 48 -18.42 8.25 1.71
C LYS A 48 -18.38 8.89 0.31
N CYS A 49 -17.22 8.96 -0.31
CA CYS A 49 -17.08 9.46 -1.69
C CYS A 49 -17.89 8.61 -2.67
N LEU A 50 -17.84 7.29 -2.55
CA LEU A 50 -18.61 6.38 -3.40
C LEU A 50 -20.13 6.60 -3.24
N LYS A 51 -20.62 6.76 -2.01
CA LYS A 51 -22.04 7.09 -1.73
C LYS A 51 -22.46 8.43 -2.34
N ASN A 52 -21.55 9.39 -2.36
CA ASN A 52 -21.75 10.69 -2.99
C ASN A 52 -21.50 10.67 -4.51
N ARG A 53 -21.26 9.48 -5.10
CA ARG A 53 -20.98 9.29 -6.53
C ARG A 53 -19.72 10.03 -7.01
N HIS A 54 -18.76 10.28 -6.13
CA HIS A 54 -17.46 10.88 -6.47
C HIS A 54 -16.42 9.76 -6.72
N ALA A 55 -16.40 9.26 -7.95
CA ALA A 55 -15.59 8.12 -8.41
C ALA A 55 -14.08 8.29 -8.19
N ALA A 56 -13.45 9.30 -8.80
CA ALA A 56 -12.03 9.61 -8.60
C ALA A 56 -11.66 9.80 -7.12
N SER A 57 -12.48 10.52 -6.35
CA SER A 57 -12.22 10.73 -4.92
C SER A 57 -12.28 9.42 -4.12
N ALA A 58 -13.25 8.56 -4.41
CA ALA A 58 -13.34 7.24 -3.77
C ALA A 58 -12.10 6.39 -4.10
N SER A 59 -11.64 6.47 -5.34
CA SER A 59 -10.48 5.73 -5.84
C SER A 59 -9.19 6.18 -5.18
N ASN A 60 -8.94 7.49 -5.13
CA ASN A 60 -7.77 8.07 -4.49
C ASN A 60 -7.72 7.74 -2.98
N GLU A 61 -8.84 7.88 -2.28
CA GLU A 61 -8.90 7.51 -0.85
C GLU A 61 -8.62 6.01 -0.64
N MET A 62 -9.10 5.14 -1.52
CA MET A 62 -8.83 3.71 -1.38
C MET A 62 -7.37 3.34 -1.70
N TRP A 63 -6.78 3.99 -2.70
CA TRP A 63 -5.34 3.90 -2.95
C TRP A 63 -4.53 4.33 -1.73
N LEU A 64 -4.87 5.48 -1.12
CA LEU A 64 -4.21 5.99 0.08
C LEU A 64 -4.32 5.00 1.25
N ALA A 65 -5.45 4.30 1.39
CA ALA A 65 -5.58 3.25 2.40
C ALA A 65 -4.55 2.12 2.20
N SER A 66 -4.47 1.59 0.98
CA SER A 66 -3.57 0.49 0.61
C SER A 66 -2.10 0.90 0.73
N SER A 67 -1.76 2.08 0.20
CA SER A 67 -0.42 2.65 0.26
C SER A 67 0.00 2.92 1.70
N ASN A 68 -0.87 3.49 2.54
CA ASN A 68 -0.55 3.71 3.95
C ASN A 68 -0.40 2.41 4.72
N GLN A 69 -1.19 1.38 4.42
CA GLN A 69 -1.06 0.06 5.05
C GLN A 69 0.32 -0.55 4.74
N LEU A 70 0.79 -0.44 3.49
CA LEU A 70 2.13 -0.86 3.10
C LEU A 70 3.22 0.01 3.75
N LYS A 71 3.04 1.33 3.84
CA LYS A 71 3.98 2.24 4.54
C LYS A 71 4.14 1.88 6.01
N ILE A 72 3.05 1.57 6.71
CA ILE A 72 3.13 1.14 8.12
C ILE A 72 3.88 -0.19 8.23
N PHE A 73 3.64 -1.13 7.31
CA PHE A 73 4.38 -2.38 7.21
C PHE A 73 5.89 -2.15 7.04
N LEU A 74 6.28 -1.34 6.06
CA LEU A 74 7.68 -0.97 5.81
C LEU A 74 8.34 -0.32 7.03
N ARG A 75 7.65 0.61 7.73
CA ARG A 75 8.17 1.23 8.97
C ARG A 75 8.45 0.21 10.06
N THR A 76 7.61 -0.81 10.18
CA THR A 76 7.77 -1.88 11.20
C THR A 76 9.11 -2.62 11.02
N TYR A 77 9.63 -2.66 9.79
CA TYR A 77 10.90 -3.31 9.46
C TYR A 77 12.01 -2.30 9.12
N GLU A 78 11.84 -1.01 9.44
CA GLU A 78 12.83 0.04 9.18
C GLU A 78 13.26 0.11 7.70
N LEU A 79 12.30 -0.06 6.79
CA LEU A 79 12.49 0.10 5.35
C LEU A 79 12.04 1.49 4.89
N ASP A 80 12.65 1.99 3.82
CA ASP A 80 12.34 3.30 3.26
C ASP A 80 10.89 3.35 2.73
N VAL A 81 10.06 4.19 3.35
CA VAL A 81 8.64 4.36 3.02
C VAL A 81 8.37 5.38 1.93
N GLU A 82 9.34 6.21 1.58
CA GLU A 82 9.18 7.18 0.51
C GLU A 82 9.72 6.64 -0.82
N SER A 83 10.65 5.68 -0.78
CA SER A 83 11.10 4.96 -1.97
C SER A 83 9.98 4.14 -2.63
N TYR A 84 9.61 4.57 -3.84
CA TYR A 84 8.70 3.81 -4.73
C TYR A 84 9.30 2.44 -5.10
N SER A 85 10.62 2.39 -5.31
CA SER A 85 11.35 1.15 -5.59
C SER A 85 11.22 0.16 -4.42
N MET A 86 11.45 0.61 -3.18
CA MET A 86 11.33 -0.23 -1.99
C MET A 86 9.92 -0.81 -1.81
N LYS A 87 8.87 0.00 -1.99
CA LYS A 87 7.48 -0.48 -1.94
C LYS A 87 7.24 -1.62 -2.93
N ASN A 88 7.67 -1.44 -4.17
CA ASN A 88 7.48 -2.44 -5.22
C ASN A 88 8.30 -3.71 -4.95
N GLU A 89 9.54 -3.58 -4.49
CA GLU A 89 10.38 -4.74 -4.17
C GLU A 89 9.83 -5.54 -3.00
N VAL A 90 9.31 -4.88 -1.95
CA VAL A 90 8.62 -5.58 -0.86
C VAL A 90 7.39 -6.32 -1.38
N VAL A 91 6.55 -5.69 -2.21
CA VAL A 91 5.38 -6.39 -2.76
C VAL A 91 5.78 -7.57 -3.64
N LYS A 92 6.80 -7.42 -4.51
CA LYS A 92 7.33 -8.52 -5.33
C LYS A 92 7.85 -9.67 -4.47
N TYR A 93 8.61 -9.36 -3.42
CA TYR A 93 9.11 -10.33 -2.47
C TYR A 93 7.96 -11.06 -1.77
N LEU A 94 6.96 -10.34 -1.29
CA LEU A 94 5.78 -10.94 -0.68
C LEU A 94 5.05 -11.84 -1.67
N ILE A 95 4.83 -11.43 -2.92
CA ILE A 95 4.22 -12.30 -3.95
C ILE A 95 5.05 -13.57 -4.19
N LYS A 96 6.39 -13.47 -4.18
CA LYS A 96 7.28 -14.62 -4.39
C LYS A 96 7.27 -15.60 -3.21
N HIS A 97 7.25 -15.08 -1.98
CA HIS A 97 7.52 -15.86 -0.76
C HIS A 97 6.30 -16.11 0.14
N TYR A 98 5.21 -15.35 -0.01
CA TYR A 98 3.97 -15.54 0.77
C TYR A 98 3.19 -16.74 0.23
N ALA A 99 3.22 -17.87 0.93
CA ALA A 99 2.60 -19.12 0.48
C ALA A 99 1.05 -19.18 0.51
N PRO A 100 0.33 -18.57 1.46
CA PRO A 100 -1.11 -18.81 1.61
C PRO A 100 -1.98 -18.38 0.42
N ASN A 101 -1.66 -17.25 -0.24
CA ASN A 101 -2.43 -16.80 -1.42
C ASN A 101 -1.67 -15.77 -2.28
N LYS A 102 -0.70 -16.23 -3.07
CA LYS A 102 0.13 -15.36 -3.95
C LYS A 102 -0.70 -14.62 -5.00
N GLU A 103 -1.66 -15.31 -5.61
CA GLU A 103 -2.50 -14.75 -6.67
C GLU A 103 -3.45 -13.69 -6.12
N GLU A 104 -4.03 -13.89 -4.94
CA GLU A 104 -4.85 -12.87 -4.32
C GLU A 104 -4.04 -11.63 -3.91
N LEU A 105 -2.82 -11.81 -3.37
CA LEU A 105 -1.93 -10.69 -3.10
C LEU A 105 -1.57 -9.93 -4.38
N ARG A 106 -1.22 -10.65 -5.45
CA ARG A 106 -0.90 -10.04 -6.76
C ARG A 106 -2.09 -9.27 -7.32
N LYS A 107 -3.27 -9.91 -7.37
CA LYS A 107 -4.51 -9.30 -7.87
C LYS A 107 -4.91 -8.08 -7.06
N SER A 108 -4.90 -8.19 -5.74
CA SER A 108 -5.32 -7.11 -4.84
C SER A 108 -4.39 -5.90 -4.91
N TRP A 109 -3.08 -6.10 -5.07
CA TRP A 109 -2.14 -5.01 -5.32
C TRP A 109 -2.36 -4.37 -6.69
N LYS A 110 -2.49 -5.17 -7.77
CA LYS A 110 -2.78 -4.67 -9.12
C LYS A 110 -4.04 -3.79 -9.13
N ASN A 111 -5.10 -4.25 -8.48
CA ASN A 111 -6.38 -3.54 -8.43
C ASN A 111 -6.30 -2.28 -7.55
N SER A 112 -5.44 -2.27 -6.53
CA SER A 112 -5.12 -1.05 -5.78
C SER A 112 -4.40 -0.01 -6.64
N TYR A 113 -3.49 -0.45 -7.52
CA TYR A 113 -2.84 0.45 -8.46
C TYR A 113 -3.79 0.97 -9.54
N ALA A 114 -4.77 0.19 -9.98
CA ALA A 114 -5.81 0.68 -10.87
C ALA A 114 -6.63 1.83 -10.24
N LEU A 115 -6.92 1.76 -8.93
CA LEU A 115 -7.56 2.87 -8.20
C LEU A 115 -6.67 4.11 -8.10
N HIS A 116 -5.34 3.95 -8.07
CA HIS A 116 -4.42 5.08 -8.15
C HIS A 116 -4.54 5.79 -9.49
N LEU A 117 -4.52 5.05 -10.61
CA LEU A 117 -4.67 5.61 -11.96
C LEU A 117 -6.04 6.30 -12.11
N ASN A 118 -7.12 5.64 -11.71
CA ASN A 118 -8.47 6.21 -11.78
C ASN A 118 -8.66 7.46 -10.90
N GLY A 119 -7.84 7.64 -9.85
CA GLY A 119 -7.85 8.87 -9.07
C GLY A 119 -7.44 10.11 -9.88
N TYR A 120 -6.73 9.94 -11.00
CA TYR A 120 -6.33 10.98 -11.93
C TYR A 120 -7.20 11.03 -13.18
N GLU A 121 -7.53 9.86 -13.73
CA GLU A 121 -8.21 9.72 -15.03
C GLU A 121 -9.75 9.83 -14.92
N ASP A 122 -10.33 9.39 -13.80
CA ASP A 122 -11.78 9.35 -13.54
C ASP A 122 -12.60 8.61 -14.62
N GLU A 123 -12.03 7.55 -15.20
CA GLU A 123 -12.61 6.79 -16.31
C GLU A 123 -13.49 5.60 -15.89
N LEU A 124 -13.37 5.14 -14.64
CA LEU A 124 -14.08 3.95 -14.15
C LEU A 124 -15.45 4.29 -13.58
N ASP A 125 -16.44 3.43 -13.87
CA ASP A 125 -17.76 3.52 -13.28
C ASP A 125 -17.78 3.10 -11.79
N LEU A 126 -18.86 3.47 -11.08
CA LEU A 126 -19.01 3.21 -9.64
C LEU A 126 -19.00 1.72 -9.27
N TYR A 127 -19.49 0.83 -10.15
CA TYR A 127 -19.50 -0.61 -9.90
C TYR A 127 -18.08 -1.18 -10.02
N SER A 128 -17.35 -0.78 -11.06
CA SER A 128 -15.93 -1.12 -11.24
C SER A 128 -15.10 -0.62 -10.05
N ILE A 129 -15.32 0.62 -9.60
CA ILE A 129 -14.63 1.18 -8.43
C ILE A 129 -14.95 0.37 -7.17
N HIS A 130 -16.21 0.02 -6.94
CA HIS A 130 -16.59 -0.79 -5.79
C HIS A 130 -15.88 -2.15 -5.78
N ALA A 131 -15.80 -2.83 -6.93
CA ALA A 131 -15.08 -4.10 -7.05
C ALA A 131 -13.58 -3.95 -6.74
N LEU A 132 -12.93 -2.91 -7.29
CA LEU A 132 -11.53 -2.61 -7.00
C LEU A 132 -11.30 -2.25 -5.53
N MET A 133 -12.24 -1.52 -4.90
CA MET A 133 -12.17 -1.18 -3.48
C MET A 133 -12.20 -2.41 -2.59
N LEU A 134 -12.99 -3.43 -2.93
CA LEU A 134 -13.00 -4.70 -2.19
C LEU A 134 -11.65 -5.41 -2.29
N ASP A 135 -11.01 -5.38 -3.45
CA ASP A 135 -9.69 -5.99 -3.64
C ASP A 135 -8.60 -5.20 -2.91
N SER A 136 -8.61 -3.87 -2.92
CA SER A 136 -7.73 -3.05 -2.08
C SER A 136 -7.93 -3.28 -0.58
N TYR A 137 -9.17 -3.53 -0.15
CA TYR A 137 -9.46 -3.87 1.24
C TYR A 137 -8.83 -5.22 1.61
N LYS A 138 -8.91 -6.22 0.72
CA LYS A 138 -8.21 -7.50 0.89
C LYS A 138 -6.70 -7.30 0.96
N PHE A 139 -6.11 -6.50 0.08
CA PHE A 139 -4.68 -6.18 0.14
C PHE A 139 -4.28 -5.67 1.53
N CYS A 140 -5.05 -4.72 2.08
CA CYS A 140 -4.76 -4.18 3.41
C CYS A 140 -4.73 -5.27 4.49
N ASN A 141 -5.68 -6.20 4.45
CA ASN A 141 -5.76 -7.28 5.42
C ASN A 141 -4.70 -8.37 5.19
N ILE A 142 -4.34 -8.69 3.94
CA ILE A 142 -3.22 -9.60 3.65
C ILE A 142 -1.91 -9.07 4.23
N ILE A 143 -1.64 -7.76 4.06
CA ILE A 143 -0.46 -7.12 4.68
C ILE A 143 -0.51 -7.18 6.21
N PHE A 144 -1.70 -7.01 6.80
CA PHE A 144 -1.89 -7.18 8.24
C PHE A 144 -1.60 -8.63 8.68
N ASP A 145 -2.14 -9.62 7.98
CA ASP A 145 -2.00 -11.04 8.30
C ASP A 145 -0.55 -11.50 8.18
N ILE A 146 0.16 -11.09 7.12
CA ILE A 146 1.61 -11.34 6.95
C ILE A 146 2.39 -10.85 8.17
N LYS A 147 2.07 -9.66 8.67
CA LYS A 147 2.72 -9.11 9.85
C LYS A 147 2.34 -9.88 11.12
N GLN A 148 1.07 -10.21 11.34
CA GLN A 148 0.66 -10.92 12.56
C GLN A 148 1.27 -12.31 12.66
N GLN A 149 1.44 -12.96 11.50
CA GLN A 149 2.05 -14.29 11.40
C GLN A 149 3.58 -14.25 11.31
N ASN A 150 4.22 -13.07 11.38
CA ASN A 150 5.67 -12.86 11.24
C ASN A 150 6.25 -13.52 9.97
N LEU A 151 5.53 -13.48 8.84
CA LEU A 151 5.90 -14.17 7.60
C LEU A 151 6.90 -13.39 6.74
N PHE A 152 7.34 -12.21 7.18
CA PHE A 152 8.24 -11.36 6.42
C PHE A 152 9.66 -11.44 6.95
N ASN A 153 10.59 -11.83 6.08
CA ASN A 153 12.01 -11.88 6.38
C ASN A 153 12.75 -10.71 5.69
N LYS A 154 12.99 -9.64 6.45
CA LYS A 154 13.74 -8.46 6.00
C LYS A 154 15.13 -8.83 5.49
N GLN A 155 15.86 -9.68 6.21
CA GLN A 155 17.23 -10.03 5.85
C GLN A 155 17.26 -10.75 4.49
N LYS A 156 16.34 -11.69 4.29
CA LYS A 156 16.20 -12.41 3.03
C LYS A 156 15.77 -11.50 1.87
N LEU A 157 14.89 -10.53 2.13
CA LEU A 157 14.57 -9.49 1.15
C LEU A 157 15.85 -8.75 0.72
N LEU A 158 16.66 -8.29 1.68
CA LEU A 158 17.87 -7.51 1.38
C LEU A 158 18.94 -8.32 0.65
N GLU A 159 19.06 -9.62 0.94
CA GLU A 159 19.94 -10.55 0.20
C GLU A 159 19.47 -10.77 -1.24
N ASP A 160 18.17 -10.96 -1.44
CA ASP A 160 17.58 -11.11 -2.77
C ASP A 160 17.61 -9.78 -3.55
N TRP A 161 17.64 -8.65 -2.83
CA TRP A 161 17.68 -7.31 -3.40
C TRP A 161 19.09 -6.95 -3.85
N LYS A 162 19.35 -7.12 -5.14
CA LYS A 162 20.65 -6.83 -5.79
C LYS A 162 20.98 -5.33 -5.92
N GLY A 163 20.49 -4.47 -5.01
CA GLY A 163 20.91 -3.07 -4.83
C GLY A 163 21.28 -2.32 -6.12
N GLY A 164 20.36 -2.22 -7.08
CA GLY A 164 20.60 -1.48 -8.31
C GLY A 164 20.11 -0.04 -8.17
N LEU A 165 21.03 0.91 -8.02
CA LEU A 165 20.75 2.35 -8.14
C LEU A 165 20.42 2.80 -9.57
N ASP A 166 20.46 1.90 -10.57
CA ASP A 166 20.21 2.21 -11.99
C ASP A 166 19.48 1.09 -12.73
N ARG A 167 18.19 0.91 -12.44
CA ARG A 167 17.27 0.38 -13.45
C ARG A 167 16.10 1.32 -13.56
N GLN A 168 16.21 2.14 -14.60
CA GLN A 168 15.20 2.90 -15.30
C GLN A 168 13.77 2.44 -14.98
N VAL A 169 12.90 3.43 -14.79
CA VAL A 169 11.45 3.34 -15.00
C VAL A 169 11.15 2.19 -15.97
N LEU A 170 10.77 1.02 -15.46
CA LEU A 170 10.24 -0.01 -16.32
C LEU A 170 8.88 0.54 -16.76
N PRO A 171 8.65 0.80 -18.05
CA PRO A 171 7.29 0.98 -18.53
C PRO A 171 6.57 -0.32 -18.20
N PHE A 172 5.46 -0.20 -17.49
CA PHE A 172 4.66 -1.29 -16.92
C PHE A 172 4.03 -2.25 -17.96
N ILE A 173 4.51 -2.25 -19.21
CA ILE A 173 3.85 -2.91 -20.34
C ILE A 173 4.37 -4.33 -20.62
N PHE A 174 5.56 -4.73 -20.16
CA PHE A 174 6.14 -6.02 -20.60
C PHE A 174 6.73 -6.88 -19.48
N ILE A 175 5.95 -7.23 -18.45
CA ILE A 175 6.14 -8.50 -17.73
C ILE A 175 4.77 -9.04 -17.30
N PHE A 176 3.91 -9.33 -18.27
CA PHE A 176 2.70 -10.14 -18.10
C PHE A 176 2.53 -10.98 -19.36
N LEU A 177 3.22 -12.12 -19.41
CA LEU A 177 2.71 -13.28 -20.16
C LEU A 177 1.60 -13.91 -19.32
#